data_AF-A0A1F5YUM0-F1
#
_entry.id   AF-A0A1F5YUM0-F1
#
_cell.length_a   1.000
_cell.length_b   1.000
_cell.length_c   1.000
_cell.angle_alpha   90.00
_cell.angle_beta   90.00
_cell.angle_gamma   90.00
#
_symmetry.space_group_name_H-M   'P 1'
#
loop_
_entity.id
_entity.type
_entity.pdbx_description
1 polymer ?
#
loop_
_entity_poly.entity_id
_entity_poly.type
_entity_poly.pdbx_seq_one_letter_code
_entity_poly.pdbx_strand_id
1 'polypeptide(L)'
;MMGKKTKLIVSGLIILLVITGVAVFRTVMPVKKVEPVAQESEDNSVISEIDPSISVAVKESTVKDNTVNLTVSGLAGKMATIEYDLSYESQGLIQGVTGGKPIDIAGQDGFDREIYLGTCSRNVCKPHAGVSRVSIVVKLTDPNGKRSQFTGDFDL
;
A
#
# COMPACT_ATOMS: atom_id res chain seq x y z
N MET A 1 58.01 7.08 -39.60
CA MET A 1 58.60 8.18 -38.79
C MET A 1 57.79 9.45 -39.03
N MET A 2 56.87 9.82 -38.14
CA MET A 2 56.07 11.05 -38.29
C MET A 2 56.94 12.28 -38.04
N GLY A 3 56.96 13.21 -39.01
CA GLY A 3 57.76 14.44 -38.95
C GLY A 3 57.36 15.34 -37.79
N LYS A 4 58.33 16.13 -37.29
CA LYS A 4 58.16 16.98 -36.10
C LYS A 4 56.96 17.94 -36.20
N LYS A 5 56.62 18.37 -37.42
CA LYS A 5 55.45 19.22 -37.73
C LYS A 5 54.12 18.44 -37.65
N THR A 6 54.09 17.20 -38.14
CA THR A 6 52.91 16.32 -38.07
C THR A 6 52.59 15.91 -36.63
N LYS A 7 53.61 15.72 -35.78
CA LYS A 7 53.41 15.47 -34.34
C LYS A 7 52.82 16.66 -33.59
N LEU A 8 53.19 17.89 -33.97
CA LEU A 8 52.61 19.12 -33.39
C LEU A 8 51.14 19.30 -33.78
N ILE A 9 50.78 19.02 -35.03
CA ILE A 9 49.39 19.12 -35.50
C ILE A 9 48.52 18.05 -34.84
N VAL A 10 48.99 16.80 -34.73
CA VAL A 10 48.26 15.71 -34.07
C VAL A 10 48.10 15.99 -32.56
N SER A 11 49.13 16.53 -31.91
CA SER A 11 49.04 16.94 -30.50
C SER A 11 47.98 18.03 -30.28
N GLY A 12 47.97 19.06 -31.13
CA GLY A 12 46.96 20.12 -31.09
C GLY A 12 45.54 19.60 -31.31
N LEU A 13 45.36 18.66 -32.25
CA LEU A 13 44.06 18.06 -32.53
C LEU A 13 43.55 17.21 -31.36
N ILE A 14 44.43 16.45 -30.70
CA ILE A 14 44.09 15.65 -29.52
C ILE A 14 43.71 16.56 -28.35
N ILE A 15 44.46 17.64 -28.12
CA ILE A 15 44.14 18.61 -27.07
C ILE A 15 42.79 19.28 -27.33
N LEU A 16 42.49 19.65 -28.58
CA LEU A 16 41.20 20.22 -28.97
C LEU A 16 40.04 19.22 -28.74
N LEU A 17 40.24 17.94 -29.08
CA LEU A 17 39.26 16.88 -28.84
C LEU A 17 39.01 16.63 -27.35
N VAL A 18 40.04 16.69 -26.52
CA VAL A 18 39.91 16.52 -25.07
C VAL A 18 39.16 17.71 -24.45
N ILE A 19 39.48 18.94 -24.86
CA ILE A 19 38.82 20.15 -24.33
C ILE A 19 37.33 20.18 -24.73
N THR A 20 37.01 19.89 -25.99
CA THR A 20 35.62 19.84 -26.46
C THR A 20 34.85 18.67 -25.84
N GLY A 21 35.49 17.50 -25.71
CA GLY A 21 34.91 16.34 -25.02
C GLY A 21 34.56 16.62 -23.56
N VAL A 22 35.44 17.28 -22.80
CA VAL A 22 35.18 17.65 -21.40
C VAL A 22 34.08 18.70 -21.27
N ALA A 23 34.05 19.69 -22.17
CA ALA A 23 33.01 20.72 -22.18
C ALA A 23 31.61 20.11 -22.43
N VAL A 24 31.49 19.19 -23.39
CA VAL A 24 30.23 18.49 -23.68
C VAL A 24 29.86 17.53 -22.54
N PHE A 25 30.82 16.82 -21.95
CA PHE A 25 30.56 15.92 -20.83
C PHE A 25 30.01 16.65 -19.59
N ARG A 26 30.50 17.89 -19.34
CA ARG A 26 30.01 18.74 -18.24
C ARG A 26 28.60 19.29 -18.48
N THR A 27 28.17 19.49 -19.73
CA THR A 27 26.83 20.02 -20.04
C THR A 27 25.78 18.94 -20.26
N VAL A 28 26.19 17.72 -20.63
CA VAL A 28 25.27 16.62 -21.00
C VAL A 28 25.07 15.60 -19.87
N MET A 29 25.86 15.65 -18.79
CA MET A 29 25.52 14.93 -17.58
C MET A 29 24.57 15.76 -16.72
N PRO A 30 23.24 15.55 -16.76
CA PRO A 30 22.42 15.94 -15.65
C PRO A 30 22.96 15.15 -14.48
N VAL A 31 23.62 15.83 -13.53
CA VAL A 31 23.55 15.40 -12.14
C VAL A 31 22.06 15.27 -11.93
N LYS A 32 21.56 14.03 -11.87
CA LYS A 32 20.22 13.75 -11.41
C LYS A 32 20.24 14.30 -9.99
N LYS A 33 19.92 15.59 -9.84
CA LYS A 33 19.40 16.12 -8.60
C LYS A 33 18.28 15.13 -8.32
N VAL A 34 18.51 14.30 -7.33
CA VAL A 34 17.42 13.70 -6.60
C VAL A 34 16.68 14.92 -6.10
N GLU A 35 15.74 15.40 -6.91
CA GLU A 35 14.62 16.17 -6.39
C GLU A 35 14.21 15.37 -5.17
N PRO A 36 14.18 15.98 -3.97
CA PRO A 36 13.51 15.32 -2.88
C PRO A 36 12.16 14.97 -3.47
N VAL A 37 11.89 13.67 -3.57
CA VAL A 37 10.54 13.17 -3.82
C VAL A 37 9.72 14.02 -2.89
N ALA A 38 8.86 14.87 -3.47
CA ALA A 38 7.80 15.46 -2.72
C ALA A 38 7.11 14.22 -2.15
N GLN A 39 7.44 13.91 -0.90
CA GLN A 39 6.63 13.04 -0.09
C GLN A 39 5.28 13.71 -0.23
N GLU A 40 4.42 13.08 -1.02
CA GLU A 40 3.00 13.26 -0.95
C GLU A 40 2.74 13.32 0.54
N SER A 41 2.47 14.52 1.04
CA SER A 41 2.30 14.77 2.45
C SER A 41 1.23 13.79 2.86
N GLU A 42 1.63 12.76 3.61
CA GLU A 42 0.70 11.92 4.35
C GLU A 42 -0.17 12.92 5.09
N ASP A 43 -1.42 12.99 4.64
CA ASP A 43 -2.47 13.77 5.25
C ASP A 43 -2.49 13.38 6.72
N ASN A 44 -1.81 14.18 7.54
CA ASN A 44 -1.82 14.12 9.01
C ASN A 44 -3.20 14.56 9.52
N SER A 45 -4.26 14.13 8.82
CA SER A 45 -5.58 13.95 9.37
C SER A 45 -5.40 13.05 10.59
N VAL A 46 -5.60 13.63 11.76
CA VAL A 46 -5.62 12.92 13.03
C VAL A 46 -6.71 11.86 12.93
N ILE A 47 -6.31 10.62 12.62
CA ILE A 47 -7.23 9.48 12.59
C ILE A 47 -7.65 9.26 14.05
N SER A 48 -8.92 9.54 14.33
CA SER A 48 -9.48 9.33 15.66
C SER A 48 -9.79 7.84 15.87
N GLU A 49 -9.86 7.38 17.10
CA GLU A 49 -10.41 6.06 17.38
C GLU A 49 -11.91 6.01 17.01
N ILE A 50 -12.43 4.83 16.68
CA ILE A 50 -13.87 4.66 16.43
C ILE A 50 -14.71 4.99 17.68
N ASP A 51 -15.96 5.38 17.45
CA ASP A 51 -16.94 5.59 18.52
C ASP A 51 -17.12 4.25 19.30
N PRO A 52 -17.05 4.24 20.65
CA PRO A 52 -17.18 3.02 21.44
C PRO A 52 -18.54 2.33 21.34
N SER A 53 -19.56 3.00 20.79
CA SER A 53 -20.85 2.37 20.44
C SER A 53 -20.76 1.46 19.20
N ILE A 54 -19.71 1.61 18.38
CA ILE A 54 -19.44 0.76 17.23
C ILE A 54 -18.60 -0.43 17.71
N SER A 55 -19.05 -1.64 17.36
CA SER A 55 -18.33 -2.88 17.66
C SER A 55 -17.81 -3.52 16.38
N VAL A 56 -16.60 -4.06 16.45
CA VAL A 56 -15.96 -4.82 15.38
C VAL A 56 -15.68 -6.22 15.89
N ALA A 57 -16.12 -7.23 15.15
CA ALA A 57 -15.90 -8.62 15.47
C ALA A 57 -15.45 -9.38 14.23
N VAL A 58 -14.55 -10.35 14.43
CA VAL A 58 -14.18 -11.33 13.42
C VAL A 58 -14.40 -12.72 14.00
N LYS A 59 -15.05 -13.60 13.24
CA LYS A 59 -15.32 -14.99 13.64
C LYS A 59 -15.11 -15.94 12.47
N GLU A 60 -14.71 -17.17 12.73
CA GLU A 60 -14.73 -18.22 11.71
C GLU A 60 -16.15 -18.42 11.14
N SER A 61 -16.22 -18.64 9.83
CA SER A 61 -17.47 -18.98 9.17
C SER A 61 -17.85 -20.42 9.49
N THR A 62 -19.10 -20.63 9.89
CA THR A 62 -19.65 -21.96 10.15
C THR A 62 -20.14 -22.67 8.89
N VAL A 63 -20.11 -21.98 7.74
CA VAL A 63 -20.70 -22.44 6.48
C VAL A 63 -19.64 -22.63 5.39
N LYS A 64 -18.58 -21.81 5.40
CA LYS A 64 -17.53 -21.82 4.37
C LYS A 64 -16.17 -22.11 4.99
N ASP A 65 -15.48 -23.08 4.43
CA ASP A 65 -14.13 -23.42 4.85
C ASP A 65 -13.16 -22.25 4.67
N ASN A 66 -12.22 -22.12 5.60
CA ASN A 66 -11.12 -21.15 5.54
C ASN A 66 -11.59 -19.71 5.29
N THR A 67 -12.73 -19.36 5.86
CA THR A 67 -13.38 -18.07 5.69
C THR A 67 -13.71 -17.49 7.05
N VAL A 68 -13.50 -16.19 7.22
CA VAL A 68 -13.92 -15.45 8.42
C VAL A 68 -14.97 -14.42 8.06
N ASN A 69 -15.85 -14.12 9.01
CA ASN A 69 -16.87 -13.10 8.89
C ASN A 69 -16.45 -11.88 9.70
N LEU A 70 -16.17 -10.78 9.00
CA LEU A 70 -16.02 -9.46 9.60
C LEU A 70 -17.40 -8.85 9.77
N THR A 71 -17.75 -8.52 11.02
CA THR A 71 -18.99 -7.83 11.37
C THR A 71 -18.65 -6.52 12.07
N VAL A 72 -19.23 -5.43 11.56
CA VAL A 72 -19.21 -4.11 12.19
C VAL A 72 -20.65 -3.75 12.52
N SER A 73 -20.94 -3.43 13.78
CA SER A 73 -22.30 -3.14 14.26
C SER A 73 -22.35 -1.83 15.04
N GLY A 74 -23.54 -1.23 15.14
CA GLY A 74 -23.73 0.04 15.86
C GLY A 74 -23.37 1.27 15.03
N LEU A 75 -23.37 1.15 13.69
CA LEU A 75 -23.09 2.27 12.79
C LEU A 75 -24.20 3.33 12.86
N ALA A 76 -25.45 2.93 13.11
CA ALA A 76 -26.61 3.81 13.25
C ALA A 76 -26.75 4.85 12.12
N GLY A 77 -26.31 4.50 10.89
CA GLY A 77 -26.29 5.41 9.74
C GLY A 77 -25.33 6.60 9.84
N LYS A 78 -24.43 6.64 10.84
CA LYS A 78 -23.49 7.73 11.08
C LYS A 78 -22.29 7.74 10.13
N MET A 79 -22.02 6.62 9.45
CA MET A 79 -20.85 6.42 8.60
C MET A 79 -21.25 6.39 7.13
N ALA A 80 -20.41 6.97 6.28
CA ALA A 80 -20.58 7.00 4.83
C ALA A 80 -19.79 5.89 4.15
N THR A 81 -18.54 5.65 4.57
CA THR A 81 -17.72 4.60 3.98
C THR A 81 -16.99 3.76 5.01
N ILE A 82 -16.70 2.52 4.62
CA ILE A 82 -15.84 1.60 5.36
C ILE A 82 -14.73 1.06 4.47
N GLU A 83 -13.53 1.00 5.02
CA GLU A 83 -12.38 0.30 4.49
C GLU A 83 -11.90 -0.70 5.53
N TYR A 84 -11.36 -1.83 5.08
CA TYR A 84 -10.78 -2.82 5.99
C TYR A 84 -9.53 -3.44 5.37
N ASP A 85 -8.58 -3.76 6.24
CA ASP A 85 -7.38 -4.52 5.95
C ASP A 85 -7.27 -5.65 6.97
N LEU A 86 -7.27 -6.88 6.49
CA LEU A 86 -7.07 -8.07 7.30
C LEU A 86 -5.68 -8.63 7.02
N SER A 87 -4.88 -8.88 8.06
CA SER A 87 -3.61 -9.59 7.96
C SER A 87 -3.62 -10.83 8.85
N TYR A 88 -2.83 -11.84 8.46
CA TYR A 88 -2.76 -13.10 9.18
C TYR A 88 -1.46 -13.83 8.86
N GLU A 89 -1.00 -14.67 9.78
CA GLU A 89 0.12 -15.58 9.51
C GLU A 89 -0.39 -16.92 8.99
N SER A 90 0.25 -17.43 7.94
CA SER A 90 0.08 -18.81 7.50
C SER A 90 1.44 -19.40 7.18
N GLN A 91 1.77 -20.52 7.83
CA GLN A 91 3.01 -21.27 7.59
C GLN A 91 4.28 -20.39 7.68
N GLY A 92 4.33 -19.45 8.63
CA GLY A 92 5.45 -18.54 8.83
C GLY A 92 5.53 -17.36 7.84
N LEU A 93 4.50 -17.16 7.01
CA LEU A 93 4.39 -16.01 6.10
C LEU A 93 3.20 -15.15 6.47
N ILE A 94 3.41 -13.83 6.54
CA ILE A 94 2.33 -12.86 6.69
C ILE A 94 1.61 -12.71 5.36
N GLN A 95 0.30 -12.88 5.39
CA GLN A 95 -0.64 -12.74 4.29
C GLN A 95 -1.59 -11.58 4.60
N GLY A 96 -2.27 -11.06 3.57
CA GLY A 96 -3.23 -9.98 3.73
C GLY A 96 -4.37 -10.01 2.74
N VAL A 97 -5.52 -9.48 3.16
CA VAL A 97 -6.69 -9.21 2.34
C VAL A 97 -7.12 -7.77 2.58
N THR A 98 -7.03 -6.95 1.53
CA THR A 98 -7.44 -5.55 1.55
C THR A 98 -8.79 -5.39 0.85
N GLY A 99 -9.70 -4.62 1.43
CA GLY A 99 -10.99 -4.25 0.83
C GLY A 99 -10.88 -3.44 -0.47
N GLY A 100 -9.67 -3.00 -0.81
CA GLY A 100 -9.34 -2.31 -2.06
C GLY A 100 -9.79 -0.87 -2.04
N LYS A 101 -11.09 -0.63 -2.24
CA LYS A 101 -11.71 0.70 -2.28
C LYS A 101 -12.65 0.89 -1.09
N PRO A 102 -12.86 2.14 -0.63
CA PRO A 102 -13.93 2.45 0.32
C PRO A 102 -15.28 1.93 -0.17
N ILE A 103 -15.97 1.22 0.70
CA ILE A 103 -17.29 0.66 0.45
C ILE A 103 -18.33 1.62 1.01
N ASP A 104 -19.31 2.00 0.19
CA ASP A 104 -20.42 2.84 0.63
C ASP A 104 -21.34 2.06 1.59
N ILE A 105 -21.54 2.64 2.77
CA ILE A 105 -22.39 2.14 3.86
C ILE A 105 -23.34 3.21 4.38
N ALA A 106 -23.57 4.28 3.60
CA ALA A 106 -24.42 5.39 4.02
C ALA A 106 -25.82 4.91 4.44
N GLY A 107 -26.23 5.29 5.65
CA GLY A 107 -27.53 4.92 6.21
C GLY A 107 -27.66 3.48 6.71
N GLN A 108 -26.59 2.67 6.70
CA GLN A 108 -26.60 1.30 7.22
C GLN A 108 -26.34 1.28 8.74
N ASP A 109 -26.94 0.31 9.43
CA ASP A 109 -26.75 0.10 10.87
C ASP A 109 -25.59 -0.87 11.19
N GLY A 110 -25.21 -1.69 10.22
CA GLY A 110 -24.11 -2.63 10.32
C GLY A 110 -23.53 -2.97 8.95
N PHE A 111 -22.37 -3.62 8.98
CA PHE A 111 -21.65 -4.08 7.79
C PHE A 111 -21.14 -5.49 8.06
N ASP A 112 -21.39 -6.40 7.13
CA ASP A 112 -20.91 -7.77 7.18
C ASP A 112 -20.14 -8.12 5.92
N ARG A 113 -19.01 -8.81 6.08
CA ARG A 113 -18.23 -9.31 4.97
C ARG A 113 -17.54 -10.63 5.26
N GLU A 114 -17.75 -11.58 4.36
CA GLU A 114 -16.98 -12.83 4.32
C GLU A 114 -15.62 -12.57 3.68
N ILE A 115 -14.56 -13.05 4.33
CA ILE A 115 -13.17 -12.91 3.89
C ILE A 115 -12.56 -14.30 3.81
N TYR A 116 -12.24 -14.73 2.59
CA TYR A 116 -11.56 -16.00 2.34
C TYR A 116 -10.06 -15.88 2.64
N LEU A 117 -9.55 -16.74 3.51
CA LEU A 117 -8.15 -16.79 3.91
C LEU A 117 -7.34 -17.62 2.91
N GLY A 118 -7.13 -17.10 1.72
CA GLY A 118 -6.38 -17.83 0.71
C GLY A 118 -6.15 -17.04 -0.56
N THR A 119 -5.72 -17.74 -1.60
CA THR A 119 -5.49 -17.14 -2.92
C THR A 119 -6.42 -17.76 -3.95
N CYS A 120 -7.08 -16.92 -4.73
CA CYS A 120 -7.93 -17.35 -5.84
C CYS A 120 -7.29 -16.94 -7.15
N SER A 121 -7.12 -17.90 -8.06
CA SER A 121 -6.66 -17.64 -9.42
C SER A 121 -7.68 -18.20 -10.41
N ARG A 122 -8.24 -17.31 -11.23
CA ARG A 122 -9.37 -17.58 -12.12
C ARG A 122 -10.56 -18.12 -11.33
N ASN A 123 -10.70 -19.45 -11.27
CA ASN A 123 -11.84 -20.15 -10.65
C ASN A 123 -11.40 -21.18 -9.61
N VAL A 124 -10.12 -21.18 -9.23
CA VAL A 124 -9.59 -22.11 -8.23
C VAL A 124 -9.06 -21.31 -7.06
N CYS A 125 -9.64 -21.53 -5.89
CA CYS A 125 -9.19 -20.98 -4.63
C CYS A 125 -8.39 -22.02 -3.86
N LYS A 126 -7.22 -21.62 -3.37
CA LYS A 126 -6.36 -22.44 -2.52
C LYS A 126 -6.37 -21.86 -1.11
N PRO A 127 -6.80 -22.64 -0.09
CA PRO A 127 -6.81 -22.18 1.28
C PRO A 127 -5.39 -22.11 1.83
N HIS A 128 -5.12 -21.09 2.64
CA HIS A 128 -3.93 -21.01 3.47
C HIS A 128 -4.18 -21.76 4.78
N ALA A 129 -3.32 -22.72 5.11
CA ALA A 129 -3.50 -23.57 6.29
C ALA A 129 -2.79 -23.02 7.53
N GLY A 130 -3.22 -23.46 8.70
CA GLY A 130 -2.57 -23.13 9.98
C GLY A 130 -2.75 -21.67 10.42
N VAL A 131 -3.82 -21.02 9.98
CA VAL A 131 -4.18 -19.68 10.46
C VAL A 131 -4.89 -19.84 11.80
N SER A 132 -4.35 -19.23 12.85
CA SER A 132 -4.91 -19.26 14.21
C SER A 132 -5.30 -17.88 14.74
N ARG A 133 -4.80 -16.83 14.10
CA ARG A 133 -5.05 -15.44 14.48
C ARG A 133 -5.11 -14.56 13.26
N VAL A 134 -5.99 -13.57 13.31
CA VAL A 134 -6.10 -12.51 12.32
C VAL A 134 -6.03 -11.15 13.01
N SER A 135 -5.39 -10.19 12.35
CA SER A 135 -5.38 -8.79 12.75
C SER A 135 -6.23 -8.02 11.75
N ILE A 136 -7.15 -7.19 12.23
CA ILE A 136 -8.00 -6.34 11.39
C ILE A 136 -7.71 -4.88 11.68
N VAL A 137 -7.66 -4.09 10.62
CA VAL A 137 -7.78 -2.64 10.66
C VAL A 137 -9.06 -2.27 9.95
N VAL A 138 -9.95 -1.54 10.62
CA VAL A 138 -11.16 -0.98 10.03
C VAL A 138 -11.06 0.54 10.06
N LYS A 139 -11.27 1.18 8.91
CA LYS A 139 -11.33 2.64 8.79
C LYS A 139 -12.74 3.04 8.38
N LEU A 140 -13.33 3.97 9.10
CA LEU A 140 -14.65 4.51 8.84
C LEU A 140 -14.52 5.99 8.50
N THR A 141 -15.26 6.42 7.48
CA THR A 141 -15.37 7.85 7.14
C THR A 141 -16.82 8.28 7.31
N ASP A 142 -17.05 9.37 8.03
CA ASP A 142 -18.38 9.97 8.18
C ASP A 142 -18.78 10.79 6.92
N PRO A 143 -20.04 11.23 6.80
CA PRO A 143 -20.49 12.07 5.69
C PRO A 143 -19.77 13.43 5.58
N ASN A 144 -19.10 13.88 6.64
CA ASN A 144 -18.32 15.13 6.67
C ASN A 144 -16.86 14.91 6.27
N GLY A 145 -16.44 13.68 5.97
CA GLY A 145 -15.08 13.31 5.62
C GLY A 145 -14.16 13.05 6.82
N LYS A 146 -14.68 13.03 8.06
CA LYS A 146 -13.90 12.70 9.25
C LYS A 146 -13.62 11.20 9.27
N ARG A 147 -12.33 10.84 9.42
CA ARG A 147 -11.88 9.44 9.49
C ARG A 147 -11.70 8.98 10.93
N SER A 148 -12.08 7.74 11.17
CA SER A 148 -11.80 7.01 12.41
C SER A 148 -11.31 5.60 12.13
N GLN A 149 -10.56 5.01 13.05
CA GLN A 149 -9.94 3.70 12.87
C GLN A 149 -10.06 2.82 14.12
N PHE A 150 -10.25 1.53 13.85
CA PHE A 150 -10.13 0.45 14.82
C PHE A 150 -9.01 -0.49 14.37
N THR A 151 -8.26 -1.00 15.33
CA THR A 151 -7.29 -2.08 15.12
C THR A 151 -7.53 -3.13 16.20
N GLY A 152 -7.62 -4.40 15.81
CA GLY A 152 -7.83 -5.49 16.76
C GLY A 152 -7.29 -6.82 16.27
N ASP A 153 -6.93 -7.67 17.22
CA ASP A 153 -6.49 -9.04 16.99
C ASP A 153 -7.58 -10.02 17.46
N PHE A 154 -7.82 -11.05 16.65
CA PHE A 154 -8.84 -12.06 16.90
C PHE A 154 -8.24 -13.44 16.72
N ASP A 155 -8.35 -14.27 17.76
CA ASP A 155 -8.07 -15.70 17.64
C ASP A 155 -9.24 -16.37 16.91
N LEU A 156 -8.91 -17.32 16.03
CA LEU A 156 -9.87 -18.08 15.22
C LEU A 156 -10.26 -19.40 15.92
#